data_AF-A0A4Y2Q4N6-F1
#
_entry.id   AF-A0A4Y2Q4N6-F1
#
_cell.length_a   1.000
_cell.length_b   1.000
_cell.length_c   1.000
_cell.angle_alpha   90.00
_cell.angle_beta   90.00
_cell.angle_gamma   90.00
#
_symmetry.space_group_name_H-M   'P 1'
#
loop_
_entity.id
_entity.type
_entity.pdbx_description
1 polymer ?
#
loop_
_entity_poly.entity_id
_entity_poly.type
_entity_poly.pdbx_seq_one_letter_code
_entity_poly.pdbx_strand_id
1 'polypeptide(L)'
;MLTDRKPLIHIFSPKQCLPVLNATRLLDYAIFLSGFDYNIKCQETKKQGNAGALSRLPLKVTSDVLADIADVFEIGQIEAMPVTARNLARIMKVDLELKPLYEKLLAEIQ
;
A
#
# COMPACT_ATOMS: atom_id res chain seq x y z
N MET A 1 -14.21 10.39 9.81
CA MET A 1 -13.73 9.47 8.77
C MET A 1 -14.04 8.02 9.18
N LEU A 2 -14.50 7.19 8.25
CA LEU A 2 -14.84 5.79 8.50
C LEU A 2 -13.94 4.91 7.62
N THR A 3 -13.27 3.92 8.21
CA THR A 3 -12.33 3.03 7.50
C THR A 3 -12.47 1.60 8.01
N ASP A 4 -12.14 0.62 7.18
CA ASP A 4 -11.93 -0.78 7.57
C ASP A 4 -10.48 -1.06 8.00
N ARG A 5 -9.57 -0.11 7.79
CA ARG A 5 -8.12 -0.31 8.00
C ARG A 5 -7.70 0.11 9.40
N LYS A 6 -7.56 -0.87 10.29
CA LYS A 6 -7.02 -0.69 11.66
C LYS A 6 -5.66 0.05 11.72
N PRO A 7 -4.69 -0.19 10.81
CA PRO A 7 -3.41 0.53 10.84
C PRO A 7 -3.56 2.04 10.69
N LEU A 8 -4.60 2.51 10.00
CA LEU A 8 -4.85 3.94 9.79
C LEU A 8 -5.14 4.68 11.11
N ILE A 9 -5.80 4.01 12.06
CA ILE A 9 -6.07 4.58 13.39
C ILE A 9 -4.77 4.79 14.16
N HIS A 10 -3.83 3.86 14.03
CA HIS A 10 -2.54 3.95 14.69
C HIS A 10 -1.67 5.07 14.08
N ILE A 11 -1.68 5.17 12.75
CA ILE A 11 -0.96 6.18 11.96
C ILE A 11 -1.38 7.61 12.34
N PHE A 12 -2.68 7.84 12.48
CA PHE A 12 -3.25 9.16 12.78
C PHE A 12 -3.62 9.31 14.27
N SER A 13 -3.09 8.44 15.13
CA SER A 13 -3.30 8.55 16.56
C SER A 13 -2.53 9.76 17.09
N PRO A 14 -3.17 10.70 17.81
CA PRO A 14 -2.51 11.91 18.32
C PRO A 14 -1.38 11.61 19.32
N LYS A 15 -1.28 10.37 19.79
CA LYS A 15 -0.27 9.92 20.76
C LYS A 15 0.95 9.25 20.13
N GLN A 16 0.93 8.97 18.84
CA GLN A 16 2.01 8.23 18.18
C GLN A 16 2.55 9.03 17.00
N CYS A 17 3.87 9.21 17.01
CA CYS A 17 4.57 9.75 15.86
C CYS A 17 4.58 8.71 14.73
N LEU A 18 4.38 9.22 13.53
CA LEU A 18 4.54 8.55 12.26
C LEU A 18 5.96 7.93 12.18
N PRO A 19 6.12 6.59 12.02
CA PRO A 19 7.43 5.95 11.99
C PRO A 19 8.28 6.45 10.82
N VAL A 20 9.57 6.74 11.00
CA VAL A 20 10.46 7.41 10.01
C VAL A 20 10.46 6.79 8.60
N LEU A 21 10.05 5.53 8.44
CA LEU A 21 10.01 4.79 7.17
C LEU A 21 8.66 4.80 6.45
N ASN A 22 7.76 5.71 6.82
CA ASN A 22 6.49 5.84 6.11
C ASN A 22 6.69 6.45 4.72
N ALA A 23 5.91 5.93 3.77
CA ALA A 23 5.82 6.49 2.43
C ALA A 23 5.42 7.96 2.51
N THR A 24 6.03 8.81 1.69
CA THR A 24 5.78 10.26 1.58
C THR A 24 4.28 10.57 1.52
N ARG A 25 3.52 9.71 0.84
CA ARG A 25 2.05 9.78 0.73
C ARG A 25 1.34 9.86 2.09
N LEU A 26 1.84 9.13 3.08
CA LEU A 26 1.24 9.11 4.41
C LEU A 26 1.45 10.42 5.17
N LEU A 27 2.62 11.03 4.98
CA LEU A 27 2.94 12.35 5.53
C LEU A 27 2.11 13.43 4.85
N ASP A 28 1.98 13.39 3.53
CA ASP A 28 1.16 14.34 2.76
C ASP A 28 -0.32 14.28 3.19
N TYR A 29 -0.88 13.07 3.35
CA TYR A 29 -2.23 12.92 3.89
C TYR A 29 -2.33 13.37 5.34
N ALA A 30 -1.33 13.14 6.19
CA ALA A 30 -1.33 13.63 7.55
C ALA A 30 -1.37 15.15 7.62
N ILE A 31 -0.58 15.83 6.79
CA ILE A 31 -0.58 17.29 6.67
C ILE A 31 -1.93 17.78 6.17
N PHE A 32 -2.44 17.21 5.07
CA PHE A 32 -3.74 17.59 4.51
C PHE A 32 -4.88 17.41 5.53
N LEU A 33 -4.91 16.26 6.19
CA LEU A 33 -5.96 15.95 7.17
C LEU A 33 -5.84 16.81 8.44
N SER A 34 -4.63 17.27 8.81
CA SER A 34 -4.42 18.12 10.00
C SER A 34 -5.22 19.44 9.97
N GLY A 35 -5.65 19.90 8.79
CA GLY A 35 -6.51 21.07 8.63
C GLY A 35 -7.99 20.85 8.94
N PHE A 36 -8.42 19.62 9.24
CA PHE A 36 -9.82 19.27 9.46
C PHE A 36 -10.02 18.72 10.88
N ASP A 37 -11.20 18.97 11.46
CA ASP A 37 -11.63 18.27 12.66
C ASP A 37 -12.33 16.96 12.26
N TYR A 38 -11.68 15.83 12.55
CA TYR A 38 -12.20 14.51 12.21
C TYR A 38 -11.90 13.48 13.29
N ASN A 39 -12.83 12.53 13.42
CA ASN A 39 -12.63 11.33 14.22
C ASN A 39 -12.54 10.10 13.30
N ILE A 40 -11.49 9.30 13.42
CA ILE A 40 -11.32 8.04 12.66
C ILE A 40 -12.00 6.92 13.43
N LYS A 41 -12.96 6.25 12.78
CA LYS A 41 -13.62 5.06 13.32
C LYS A 41 -13.32 3.84 12.45
N CYS A 42 -12.82 2.76 13.06
CA CYS A 42 -12.76 1.45 12.38
C CYS A 42 -14.15 0.85 12.39
N GLN A 43 -14.66 0.47 11.22
CA GLN A 43 -15.85 -0.37 11.15
C GLN A 43 -15.52 -1.68 10.44
N GLU A 44 -16.28 -2.72 10.74
CA GLU A 44 -16.16 -3.99 10.03
C GLU A 44 -16.46 -3.81 8.55
N THR A 45 -15.63 -4.43 7.69
CA THR A 45 -15.74 -4.38 6.23
C THR A 45 -17.13 -4.78 5.72
N LYS A 46 -17.82 -5.68 6.42
CA LYS A 46 -19.21 -6.09 6.10
C LYS A 46 -20.22 -4.92 6.13
N LYS A 47 -19.96 -3.88 6.92
CA LYS A 47 -20.82 -2.70 7.05
C LYS A 47 -20.48 -1.60 6.04
N GLN A 48 -19.40 -1.76 5.27
CA GLN A 48 -18.90 -0.81 4.27
C GLN A 48 -18.94 -1.42 2.85
N GLY A 49 -19.95 -2.25 2.58
CA GLY A 49 -20.11 -2.92 1.28
C GLY A 49 -20.13 -1.96 0.09
N ASN A 50 -20.64 -0.73 0.29
CA ASN A 50 -20.61 0.35 -0.70
C ASN A 50 -19.17 0.78 -1.06
N ALA A 51 -18.34 1.10 -0.07
CA ALA A 51 -16.95 1.52 -0.29
C ALA A 51 -16.13 0.39 -0.91
N GLY A 52 -16.35 -0.84 -0.45
CA GLY A 52 -15.75 -2.03 -1.06
C GLY A 52 -16.18 -2.24 -2.51
N ALA A 53 -17.46 -2.09 -2.82
CA ALA A 53 -17.96 -2.25 -4.19
C ALA A 53 -17.44 -1.16 -5.13
N LEU A 54 -17.48 0.10 -4.70
CA LEU A 54 -17.01 1.24 -5.50
C LEU A 54 -15.50 1.19 -5.77
N SER A 55 -14.70 0.81 -4.76
CA SER A 55 -13.24 0.68 -4.93
C SER A 55 -12.82 -0.46 -5.86
N ARG A 56 -13.68 -1.45 -6.07
CA ARG A 56 -13.45 -2.58 -6.98
C ARG A 56 -14.05 -2.38 -8.37
N LEU A 57 -14.65 -1.21 -8.64
CA LEU A 57 -15.13 -0.94 -9.98
C LEU A 57 -13.95 -0.93 -10.95
N PRO A 58 -14.04 -1.66 -12.08
CA PRO A 58 -12.99 -1.67 -13.06
C PRO A 58 -12.82 -0.24 -13.58
N LEU A 59 -11.63 0.30 -13.36
CA LEU A 59 -11.24 1.57 -13.94
C LEU A 59 -11.12 1.37 -15.45
N LYS A 60 -11.75 2.25 -16.24
CA LYS A 60 -11.45 2.32 -17.67
C LYS A 60 -9.99 2.76 -17.79
N VAL A 61 -9.10 1.81 -18.04
CA VAL A 61 -7.68 2.08 -18.30
C VAL A 61 -7.63 2.89 -19.59
N THR A 62 -7.55 4.20 -19.44
CA THR A 62 -7.08 5.08 -20.50
C THR A 62 -5.57 5.16 -20.30
N SER A 63 -4.80 5.08 -21.39
CA SER A 63 -3.32 5.15 -21.36
C SER A 63 -2.79 6.49 -20.82
N ASP A 64 -3.68 7.42 -20.48
CA ASP A 64 -3.37 8.80 -20.09
C ASP A 64 -3.29 8.98 -18.57
N VAL A 65 -3.24 7.90 -17.78
CA VAL A 65 -2.90 8.01 -16.36
C VAL A 65 -1.44 8.43 -16.26
N LEU A 66 -1.21 9.75 -16.17
CA LEU A 66 0.07 10.33 -15.82
C LEU A 66 0.48 9.73 -14.47
N ALA A 67 1.60 9.02 -14.45
CA ALA A 67 2.21 8.55 -13.21
C ALA A 67 2.43 9.77 -12.30
N ASP A 68 1.95 9.69 -11.05
CA ASP A 68 2.13 10.76 -10.09
C ASP A 68 3.64 10.96 -9.83
N ILE A 69 4.07 12.17 -9.50
CA ILE A 69 5.47 12.48 -9.14
C ILE A 69 5.92 11.58 -7.99
N ALA A 70 5.02 11.28 -7.06
CA ALA A 70 5.26 10.34 -5.97
C ALA A 70 5.50 8.91 -6.48
N ASP A 71 4.73 8.43 -7.47
CA ASP A 71 4.91 7.09 -8.03
C ASP A 71 6.29 6.97 -8.72
N VAL A 72 6.71 8.00 -9.45
CA VAL A 72 8.04 8.05 -10.09
C VAL A 72 9.17 8.04 -9.05
N PHE A 73 9.01 8.79 -7.95
CA PHE A 73 9.99 8.82 -6.87
C PHE A 73 10.09 7.48 -6.13
N GLU A 74 8.95 6.86 -5.80
CA GLU A 74 8.88 5.56 -5.15
C GLU A 74 9.51 4.46 -6.03
N ILE A 75 9.22 4.46 -7.33
CA ILE A 75 9.86 3.56 -8.30
C ILE A 75 11.38 3.77 -8.30
N GLY A 76 11.84 5.01 -8.36
CA GLY A 76 13.27 5.33 -8.31
C GLY A 76 13.96 4.83 -7.04
N GLN A 77 13.28 4.88 -5.88
CA GLN A 77 13.82 4.32 -4.64
C GLN A 77 13.91 2.80 -4.67
N ILE A 78 12.87 2.12 -5.20
CA ILE A 78 12.84 0.66 -5.33
C ILE A 78 13.97 0.19 -6.26
N GLU A 79 14.19 0.89 -7.37
CA GLU A 79 15.27 0.58 -8.33
C GLU A 79 16.66 0.79 -7.74
N ALA A 80 16.82 1.75 -6.83
CA ALA A 80 18.07 2.02 -6.12
C ALA A 80 18.36 1.04 -4.97
N MET A 81 17.45 0.12 -4.62
CA MET A 81 17.67 -0.83 -3.55
C MET A 81 18.80 -1.83 -3.91
N PRO A 82 19.67 -2.19 -2.95
CA PRO A 82 20.78 -3.11 -3.19
C PRO A 82 20.32 -4.53 -3.53
N VAL A 83 19.06 -4.86 -3.22
CA VAL A 83 18.44 -6.15 -3.52
C VAL A 83 17.25 -5.91 -4.43
N THR A 84 17.32 -6.46 -5.65
CA THR A 84 16.24 -6.36 -6.63
C THR A 84 15.27 -7.55 -6.53
N ALA A 85 14.04 -7.39 -7.04
CA ALA A 85 13.08 -8.49 -7.14
C ALA A 85 13.64 -9.69 -7.93
N ARG A 86 14.48 -9.45 -8.94
CA ARG A 86 15.18 -10.51 -9.68
C ARG A 86 16.16 -11.28 -8.80
N ASN A 87 16.90 -10.58 -7.95
CA ASN A 87 17.81 -11.21 -7.00
C ASN A 87 17.04 -12.07 -5.99
N LEU A 88 15.92 -11.55 -5.46
CA LEU A 88 15.03 -12.30 -4.57
C LEU A 88 14.47 -13.56 -5.24
N ALA A 89 13.91 -13.44 -6.45
CA ALA A 89 13.38 -14.58 -7.19
C ALA A 89 14.43 -15.67 -7.42
N ARG A 90 15.67 -15.29 -7.74
CA ARG A 90 16.79 -16.23 -7.90
C ARG A 90 17.11 -16.97 -6.61
N ILE A 91 17.17 -16.25 -5.49
CA ILE A 91 17.49 -16.84 -4.17
C ILE A 91 16.34 -17.76 -3.72
N MET A 92 15.10 -17.29 -3.82
CA MET A 92 13.91 -18.06 -3.43
C MET A 92 13.72 -19.34 -4.24
N LYS A 93 14.18 -19.39 -5.49
CA LYS A 93 14.13 -20.60 -6.32
C LYS A 93 15.10 -21.69 -5.86
N VAL A 94 16.23 -21.29 -5.28
CA VAL A 94 17.31 -22.20 -4.83
C VAL A 94 17.09 -22.65 -3.40
N ASP A 95 16.54 -21.76 -2.56
CA ASP A 95 16.29 -22.00 -1.15
C ASP A 95 15.16 -23.02 -0.93
N LEU A 96 15.44 -24.08 -0.17
CA LEU A 96 14.52 -25.20 0.05
C LEU A 96 13.26 -24.80 0.84
N GLU A 97 13.38 -23.82 1.73
CA GLU A 97 12.31 -23.33 2.60
C GLU A 97 11.44 -22.29 1.88
N LEU A 98 12.04 -21.47 1.01
CA LEU A 98 11.32 -20.39 0.29
C LEU A 98 10.76 -20.83 -1.07
N LYS A 99 11.21 -21.96 -1.61
CA LYS A 99 10.74 -22.50 -2.89
C LYS A 99 9.22 -22.74 -2.95
N PRO A 100 8.54 -23.28 -1.92
CA PRO A 100 7.08 -23.44 -1.93
C PRO A 100 6.34 -22.10 -2.03
N LEU A 101 6.89 -21.03 -1.45
CA LEU A 101 6.32 -19.68 -1.56
C LEU A 101 6.50 -19.11 -2.97
N TYR A 102 7.67 -19.32 -3.58
CA TYR A 102 7.95 -18.93 -4.96
C TYR A 102 6.99 -19.61 -5.96
N GLU A 103 6.75 -20.91 -5.79
CA GLU A 103 5.83 -21.67 -6.65
C GLU A 103 4.37 -21.18 -6.53
N LYS A 104 3.91 -20.85 -5.31
CA LYS A 104 2.58 -20.27 -5.10
C LYS A 104 2.43 -18.89 -5.74
N LEU A 105 3.43 -18.02 -5.60
CA LEU A 105 3.41 -16.68 -6.20
C LEU A 105 3.33 -16.72 -7.73
N LEU A 106 3.94 -17.73 -8.36
CA LEU A 106 3.83 -17.92 -9.81
C LEU A 106 2.44 -18.38 -10.25
N ALA A 107 1.74 -19.15 -9.42
CA ALA A 107 0.41 -19.68 -9.75
C ALA A 107 -0.71 -18.62 -9.67
N GLU A 108 -0.53 -17.55 -8.89
CA GLU A 108 -1.49 -16.44 -8.76
C GLU A 108 -1.43 -15.42 -9.91
N ILE A 109 -0.41 -15.49 -10.77
CA ILE A 109 -0.18 -14.55 -11.88
C ILE A 109 -0.76 -15.08 -13.22
N GLN A 110 -1.25 -16.33 -13.26
CA GLN A 110 -1.94 -16.93 -14.42
C GLN A 110 -3.46 -16.90 -14.26
#